data_AF-A0ABD0PDV6-F1
#
_entry.id   AF-A0ABD0PDV6-F1
#
_cell.length_a   1.000
_cell.length_b   1.000
_cell.length_c   1.000
_cell.angle_alpha   90.00
_cell.angle_beta   90.00
_cell.angle_gamma   90.00
#
_symmetry.space_group_name_H-M   'P 1'
#
loop_
_entity.id
_entity.type
_entity.pdbx_description
1 polymer ?
#
loop_
_entity_poly.entity_id
_entity_poly.type
_entity_poly.pdbx_seq_one_letter_code
_entity_poly.pdbx_strand_id
1 'polypeptide(L)' 'VFVCCSPDIFRQLMVHFHKAGLPKEEYVFFYIDIFGRSLQSRPSQPWARGDPDDVFAKEAFQVIKAFYKTQEGMMDK' A
#
# COMPACT_ATOMS: atom_id res chain seq x y z
N VAL A 1 5.39 -7.59 8.22
CA VAL A 1 5.72 -6.28 8.81
C VAL A 1 4.49 -5.40 8.82
N PHE A 2 4.11 -4.84 9.96
CA PHE A 2 3.00 -3.87 10.05
C PHE A 2 3.55 -2.45 9.94
N VAL A 3 2.95 -1.62 9.08
CA VAL A 3 3.41 -0.25 8.84
C VAL A 3 2.22 0.70 8.92
N CYS A 4 2.32 1.67 9.83
CA CYS A 4 1.36 2.77 9.99
C CYS A 4 2.09 4.09 9.73
N CYS A 5 1.95 4.62 8.52
CA CYS A 5 2.58 5.88 8.09
C CYS A 5 1.72 6.54 7.02
N SER A 6 2.14 7.71 6.50
CA SER A 6 1.44 8.32 5.37
C SER A 6 1.56 7.46 4.10
N PRO A 7 0.61 7.56 3.16
CA PRO A 7 0.66 6.83 1.89
C PRO A 7 1.97 7.06 1.11
N ASP A 8 2.54 8.26 1.20
CA ASP A 8 3.78 8.61 0.48
C ASP A 8 5.01 7.92 1.10
N ILE A 9 5.11 7.90 2.42
CA ILE A 9 6.19 7.19 3.13
C ILE A 9 6.07 5.69 2.86
N PHE A 10 4.85 5.15 2.88
CA PHE A 10 4.62 3.75 2.55
C PHE A 10 5.04 3.43 1.11
N ARG A 11 4.69 4.28 0.14
CA ARG A 11 5.11 4.14 -1.25
C ARG A 11 6.63 4.12 -1.40
N GLN A 12 7.33 5.06 -0.77
CA GLN A 12 8.79 5.11 -0.80
C GLN A 12 9.42 3.85 -0.21
N LEU A 13 8.91 3.37 0.93
CA LEU A 13 9.35 2.11 1.54
C LEU A 13 9.23 0.94 0.56
N MET A 14 8.10 0.84 -0.16
CA MET A 14 7.87 -0.21 -1.14
C MET A 14 8.81 -0.12 -2.35
N VAL A 15 9.09 1.08 -2.86
CA VAL A 15 10.07 1.31 -3.92
C VAL A 15 11.48 0.92 -3.47
N HIS A 16 11.89 1.31 -2.26
CA HIS A 16 13.20 0.92 -1.72
C HIS A 16 13.31 -0.59 -1.51
N PHE A 17 12.26 -1.22 -0.96
CA PHE A 17 12.19 -2.67 -0.80
C PHE A 17 12.36 -3.39 -2.14
N HIS A 18 11.69 -2.89 -3.19
CA HIS A 18 11.79 -3.43 -4.54
C HIS A 18 13.21 -3.29 -5.12
N LYS A 19 13.77 -2.07 -5.07
CA LYS A 19 15.12 -1.77 -5.60
C LYS A 19 16.23 -2.52 -4.85
N ALA A 20 16.02 -2.85 -3.59
CA ALA A 20 16.94 -3.64 -2.79
C ALA A 20 16.95 -5.13 -3.17
N GLY A 21 16.02 -5.60 -4.02
CA GLY A 21 15.97 -6.99 -4.46
C GLY A 21 15.66 -7.99 -3.35
N LEU A 22 15.01 -7.53 -2.28
CA LEU A 22 14.65 -8.40 -1.15
C LEU A 22 13.64 -9.47 -1.60
N PRO A 23 13.74 -10.71 -1.07
CA PRO A 23 12.92 -11.83 -1.50
C PRO A 23 11.44 -11.54 -1.19
N LYS A 24 10.67 -11.23 -2.23
CA LYS A 24 9.25 -10.85 -2.16
C LYS A 24 8.37 -11.90 -1.47
N GLU A 25 8.77 -13.17 -1.51
CA GLU A 25 8.05 -14.30 -0.95
C GLU A 25 8.24 -14.44 0.57
N GLU A 26 9.30 -13.85 1.12
CA GLU A 26 9.62 -13.91 2.56
C GLU A 26 8.96 -12.78 3.36
N TYR A 27 8.43 -11.76 2.68
CA TYR A 27 7.90 -10.55 3.33
C TYR A 27 6.46 -10.26 2.91
N VAL A 28 5.59 -10.13 3.91
CA VAL A 28 4.25 -9.55 3.73
C VAL A 28 4.19 -8.21 4.48
N PHE A 29 3.81 -7.15 3.77
CA PHE A 29 3.57 -5.83 4.36
C PHE A 29 2.08 -5.59 4.56
N PHE A 30 1.71 -5.22 5.79
CA PHE A 30 0.36 -4.79 6.13
C PHE A 30 0.37 -3.28 6.33
N TYR A 31 -0.27 -2.57 5.42
CA TYR A 31 -0.49 -1.12 5.52
C TYR A 31 -1.74 -0.85 6.35
N ILE A 32 -1.57 -0.20 7.49
CA ILE A 32 -2.66 0.18 8.38
C ILE A 32 -2.92 1.68 8.21
N ASP A 33 -3.97 2.01 7.47
CA ASP A 33 -4.47 3.38 7.36
C ASP A 33 -5.63 3.62 8.32
N ILE A 34 -5.30 4.08 9.52
CA ILE A 34 -6.27 4.31 10.61
C ILE A 34 -7.30 5.39 10.23
N PHE A 35 -6.92 6.36 9.38
CA PHE A 35 -7.76 7.49 9.01
C PHE A 35 -8.38 7.36 7.61
N GLY A 36 -8.10 6.27 6.91
CA GLY A 36 -8.61 6.00 5.57
C GLY A 36 -8.23 7.06 4.53
N ARG A 37 -7.12 7.78 4.70
CA ARG A 37 -6.67 8.81 3.74
C ARG A 37 -6.36 8.23 2.36
N SER A 38 -5.92 6.97 2.30
CA SER A 38 -5.67 6.23 1.06
C SER A 38 -6.95 5.85 0.31
N LEU A 39 -8.13 6.02 0.91
CA LEU A 39 -9.44 5.71 0.31
C LEU A 39 -10.09 6.91 -0.37
N GLN A 40 -9.49 8.10 -0.27
CA GLN A 40 -10.10 9.35 -0.73
C GLN A 40 -10.12 9.51 -2.26
N SER A 41 -9.37 8.70 -3.01
CA SER A 41 -9.44 8.65 -4.48
C SER A 41 -10.05 7.33 -4.95
N ARG A 42 -10.99 7.37 -5.90
CA ARG A 42 -11.51 6.16 -6.58
C ARG A 42 -11.52 6.37 -8.10
N PRO A 43 -10.92 5.45 -8.89
CA PRO A 43 -10.09 4.33 -8.45
C PRO A 43 -8.77 4.82 -7.84
N SER A 44 -8.48 4.45 -6.58
CA SER A 44 -7.18 4.80 -5.99
C SER A 44 -6.12 3.95 -6.67
N GLN A 45 -5.19 4.61 -7.35
CA GLN A 45 -3.90 4.03 -7.69
C GLN A 45 -2.92 4.46 -6.60
N PRO A 46 -2.88 3.78 -5.43
CA PRO A 46 -2.09 4.24 -4.29
C PRO A 46 -0.59 4.31 -4.58
N TRP A 47 -0.13 3.56 -5.58
CA TRP A 47 1.24 3.57 -6.09
C TRP A 47 1.54 4.72 -7.06
N ALA A 48 0.54 5.31 -7.72
CA ALA A 48 0.75 6.28 -8.79
C ALA A 48 1.04 7.67 -8.22
N ARG A 49 2.11 8.29 -8.69
CA ARG A 49 2.46 9.71 -8.43
C ARG A 49 2.84 10.46 -9.70
N GLY A 50 2.91 9.80 -10.85
CA GLY A 50 3.34 10.39 -12.12
C GLY A 50 4.86 10.57 -12.21
N ASP A 51 5.63 9.86 -11.37
CA ASP A 51 7.08 9.94 -11.31
C ASP A 51 7.74 8.68 -11.91
N PRO A 52 9.07 8.69 -12.17
CA PRO A 52 9.77 7.54 -12.76
C PRO A 52 9.71 6.25 -11.92
N ASP A 53 9.41 6.37 -10.61
CA ASP A 53 9.34 5.24 -9.70
C ASP A 53 7.99 4.52 -9.72
N ASP A 54 7.00 5.03 -10.47
CA ASP A 54 5.66 4.43 -10.56
C ASP A 54 5.69 2.97 -11.04
N VAL A 55 6.63 2.61 -11.93
CA VAL A 55 6.79 1.22 -12.40
C VAL A 55 7.19 0.31 -11.23
N PHE A 56 8.20 0.72 -10.46
CA PHE A 56 8.67 -0.05 -9.30
C PHE A 56 7.63 -0.08 -8.18
N ALA A 57 6.96 1.06 -7.93
CA ALA A 57 5.90 1.14 -6.94
C ALA A 57 4.74 0.19 -7.30
N LYS A 58 4.35 0.13 -8.57
CA LYS A 58 3.29 -0.77 -9.02
C LYS A 58 3.64 -2.24 -8.82
N GLU A 59 4.86 -2.65 -9.15
CA GLU A 59 5.35 -4.02 -8.92
C GLU A 59 5.45 -4.35 -7.42
N ALA A 60 5.93 -3.41 -6.61
CA ALA A 60 5.99 -3.57 -5.16
C ALA A 60 4.60 -3.65 -4.51
N PHE A 61 3.60 -2.96 -5.06
CA PHE A 61 2.23 -3.01 -4.55
C PHE A 61 1.52 -4.35 -4.84
N GLN A 62 2.04 -5.20 -5.74
CA GLN A 62 1.47 -6.53 -5.97
C GLN A 62 1.70 -7.49 -4.79
N VAL A 63 2.74 -7.27 -3.98
CA VAL A 63 3.07 -8.11 -2.81
C VAL A 63 2.38 -7.64 -1.53
N ILE A 64 1.60 -6.56 -1.60
CA ILE A 64 0.98 -5.92 -0.45
C ILE A 64 -0.41 -6.51 -0.23
N LYS A 65 -0.63 -7.07 0.96
CA LYS A 65 -1.98 -7.38 1.42
C LYS A 65 -2.51 -6.20 2.21
N ALA A 66 -3.24 -5.32 1.52
CA ALA A 66 -3.83 -4.16 2.16
C ALA A 66 -5.11 -4.55 2.92
N PHE A 67 -5.16 -4.24 4.22
CA PHE A 67 -6.38 -4.31 5.02
C PHE A 67 -6.92 -2.90 5.19
N TYR A 68 -7.88 -2.55 4.36
CA TYR A 68 -8.73 -1.40 4.60
C TYR A 68 -9.98 -1.89 5.31
N LYS A 69 -10.48 -1.18 6.32
CA LYS A 69 -11.81 -1.45 6.87
C LYS A 69 -12.82 -1.04 5.79
N THR A 70 -13.21 -1.97 4.92
CA THR A 70 -14.37 -1.76 4.05
C THR A 70 -15.56 -1.64 4.99
N GLN A 71 -16.22 -0.48 5.02
CA GLN A 71 -17.49 -0.26 5.74
C GLN A 71 -18.65 -0.97 5.00
N GLU A 72 -18.44 -2.20 4.55
CA GLU A 72 -19.50 -3.08 4.04
C GLU A 72 -19.40 -4.38 4.85
N GLY A 73 -20.25 -4.49 5.88
CA GLY A 73 -20.33 -5.69 6.72
C GLY A 73 -20.55 -5.47 8.22
N MET A 74 -20.98 -4.29 8.65
CA MET A 74 -21.46 -4.10 10.04
C MET A 74 -22.70 -3.20 10.08
N MET A 75 -23.70 -3.57 9.28
CA MET A 75 -25.09 -3.12 9.43
C MET A 75 -26.03 -4.32 9.29
N ASP A 76 -25.78 -5.35 10.12
CA ASP A 76 -26.81 -6.27 10.56
C ASP A 76 -27.13 -5.95 12.02
N LYS A 77 -28.00 -4.94 12.19
CA LYS A 77 -29.02 -4.84 13.24
C LYS A 77 -29.95 -3.68 12.96
#